data_AF-A0A7Y8HH12-F1
#
_entry.id   AF-A0A7Y8HH12-F1
#
_cell.length_a   1.000
_cell.length_b   1.000
_cell.length_c   1.000
_cell.angle_alpha   90.00
_cell.angle_beta   90.00
_cell.angle_gamma   90.00
#
_symmetry.space_group_name_H-M   'P 1'
#
loop_
_entity.id
_entity.type
_entity.pdbx_description
1 polymer ?
#
loop_
_entity_poly.entity_id
_entity_poly.type
_entity_poly.pdbx_seq_one_letter_code
_entity_poly.pdbx_strand_id
1 'polypeptide(L)'
;MIKLAGGFRKKVSALKDTRSPILWASLAVIFSVLVCLLVFRDGGKTQKPGQIPAEVLSKIDQEKAQARQEFADFIQTPAGKLWQRYPYWSPEMCRKIAAGEIVPGMSKEQAREAVSRVVEVKTEKGKDRAEEWVVESRNQGRMLLKFDGNALVEIEKK
;
A
#
# COMPACT_ATOMS: atom_id res chain seq x y z
N MET A 1 112.79 36.81 6.73
CA MET A 1 111.90 36.57 5.58
C MET A 1 110.46 36.54 6.09
N ILE A 2 109.63 37.46 5.59
CA ILE A 2 108.23 37.67 6.00
C ILE A 2 107.32 37.05 4.93
N LYS A 3 106.27 36.33 5.35
CA LYS A 3 105.01 36.21 4.60
C LYS A 3 103.87 35.81 5.56
N LEU A 4 103.04 36.80 5.89
CA LEU A 4 101.73 36.67 6.51
C LEU A 4 100.69 37.03 5.43
N ALA A 5 99.76 36.12 5.14
CA ALA A 5 98.52 36.35 4.40
C ALA A 5 97.64 35.11 4.62
N GLY A 6 96.33 35.14 4.84
CA GLY A 6 95.33 36.18 5.00
C GLY A 6 94.17 35.52 5.76
N GLY A 7 93.34 36.26 6.49
CA GLY A 7 92.20 36.93 5.86
C GLY A 7 90.89 36.21 6.20
N PHE A 8 90.42 36.40 7.43
CA PHE A 8 89.09 35.98 7.91
C PHE A 8 88.03 36.86 7.24
N ARG A 9 87.12 36.31 6.42
CA ARG A 9 85.90 37.00 5.99
C ARG A 9 84.65 36.13 6.12
N LYS A 10 83.79 36.61 7.01
CA LYS A 10 82.40 36.23 7.30
C LYS A 10 81.57 36.02 6.03
N LYS A 11 80.74 34.97 6.01
CA LYS A 11 79.48 34.92 5.26
C LYS A 11 78.37 34.44 6.19
N VAL A 12 77.72 35.39 6.86
CA VAL A 12 76.37 35.23 7.41
C VAL A 12 75.53 36.26 6.68
N SER A 13 74.69 35.80 5.75
CA SER A 13 73.42 36.43 5.33
C SER A 13 73.01 35.94 3.95
N ALA A 14 71.94 35.13 3.86
CA ALA A 14 70.99 35.15 2.76
C ALA A 14 69.79 34.22 3.05
N LEU A 15 69.01 34.52 4.10
CA LEU A 15 67.59 34.20 4.10
C LEU A 15 66.90 35.46 3.56
N LYS A 16 66.56 35.46 2.28
CA LYS A 16 65.77 36.53 1.68
C LYS A 16 64.65 35.91 0.87
N ASP A 17 63.46 36.18 1.37
CA ASP A 17 62.14 35.96 0.81
C ASP A 17 62.05 36.04 -0.72
N THR A 18 61.68 34.93 -1.33
CA THR A 18 60.97 34.91 -2.61
C THR A 18 60.01 33.73 -2.61
N ARG A 19 58.88 33.87 -1.90
CA ARG A 19 57.72 32.99 -2.14
C ARG A 19 57.18 33.35 -3.52
N SER A 20 57.47 32.51 -4.51
CA SER A 20 57.13 32.79 -5.90
C SER A 20 55.60 32.85 -6.06
N PRO A 21 55.05 33.89 -6.71
CA PRO A 21 53.60 34.02 -6.93
C PRO A 21 53.02 32.85 -7.74
N ILE A 22 53.89 32.16 -8.49
CA ILE A 22 53.58 30.97 -9.28
C ILE A 22 53.19 29.78 -8.38
N LEU A 23 53.84 29.61 -7.21
CA LEU A 23 53.49 28.54 -6.27
C LEU A 23 52.08 28.74 -5.69
N TRP A 24 51.70 29.98 -5.40
CA TRP A 24 50.37 30.31 -4.90
C TRP A 24 49.30 30.15 -5.98
N ALA A 25 49.61 30.53 -7.23
CA ALA A 25 48.72 30.31 -8.36
C ALA A 25 48.49 28.81 -8.62
N SER A 26 49.55 27.99 -8.57
CA SER A 26 49.39 26.53 -8.72
C SER A 26 48.57 25.92 -7.59
N LEU A 27 48.75 26.39 -6.36
CA LEU A 27 48.01 25.88 -5.21
C LEU A 27 46.52 26.25 -5.29
N ALA A 28 46.19 27.46 -5.74
CA ALA A 28 44.82 27.89 -5.95
C ALA A 28 44.10 27.06 -7.02
N VAL A 29 44.77 26.74 -8.12
CA VAL A 29 44.22 25.87 -9.18
C VAL A 29 43.95 24.47 -8.64
N ILE A 30 44.91 23.88 -7.92
CA ILE A 30 44.73 22.54 -7.32
C ILE A 30 43.56 22.55 -6.34
N PHE A 31 43.44 23.57 -5.50
CA PHE A 31 42.35 23.68 -4.53
C PHE A 31 40.99 23.83 -5.22
N SER A 32 40.92 24.62 -6.30
CA SER A 32 39.69 24.76 -7.11
C SER A 32 39.25 23.43 -7.71
N VAL A 33 40.18 22.65 -8.27
CA VAL A 33 39.88 21.32 -8.83
C VAL A 33 39.41 20.36 -7.73
N LEU A 34 40.03 20.41 -6.54
CA LEU A 34 39.65 19.56 -5.42
C LEU A 34 38.24 19.87 -4.90
N VAL A 35 37.90 21.16 -4.81
CA VAL A 35 36.55 21.62 -4.42
C VAL A 35 35.53 21.18 -5.47
N CYS A 36 35.82 21.33 -6.76
CA CYS A 36 34.94 20.82 -7.82
C CYS A 36 34.73 19.31 -7.68
N LEU A 37 35.79 18.52 -7.50
CA LEU A 37 35.67 17.07 -7.34
C LEU A 37 34.83 16.68 -6.12
N LEU A 38 34.97 17.40 -5.00
CA LEU A 38 34.16 17.14 -3.80
C LEU A 38 32.67 17.50 -4.02
N VAL A 39 32.38 18.63 -4.66
CA VAL A 39 31.00 19.04 -4.98
C VAL A 39 30.34 18.06 -5.96
N PHE A 40 31.07 17.58 -6.97
CA PHE A 40 30.55 16.58 -7.91
C PHE A 40 30.42 15.18 -7.29
N ARG A 41 31.19 14.85 -6.26
CA ARG A 41 31.11 13.55 -5.58
C ARG A 41 29.88 13.44 -4.66
N ASP A 42 29.47 14.55 -4.03
CA ASP A 42 28.26 14.59 -3.17
C ASP A 42 26.97 14.98 -3.92
N GLY A 43 27.08 15.68 -5.05
CA GLY A 43 25.92 16.18 -5.82
C GLY A 43 25.10 15.13 -6.58
N GLY A 44 25.44 13.84 -6.47
CA GLY A 44 24.84 12.75 -7.24
C GLY A 44 23.67 11.99 -6.58
N LYS A 45 23.18 12.45 -5.42
CA LYS A 45 22.00 11.85 -4.75
C LYS A 45 20.72 12.64 -4.98
N THR A 46 20.57 13.27 -6.13
CA THR A 46 19.26 13.77 -6.57
C THR A 46 18.42 12.58 -7.00
N GLN A 47 17.67 12.02 -6.04
CA GLN A 47 16.51 11.16 -6.29
C GLN A 47 15.71 11.80 -7.43
N LYS A 48 15.64 11.13 -8.58
CA LYS A 48 14.87 11.62 -9.72
C LYS A 48 13.41 11.80 -9.25
N PRO A 49 12.78 12.96 -9.45
CA PRO A 49 11.37 13.13 -9.12
C PRO A 49 10.57 12.12 -9.96
N GLY A 50 10.00 11.11 -9.29
CA GLY A 50 9.25 10.02 -9.92
C GLY A 50 9.72 8.60 -9.60
N GLN A 51 10.86 8.39 -8.92
CA GLN A 51 11.21 7.06 -8.42
C GLN A 51 10.44 6.74 -7.13
N ILE A 52 9.41 5.88 -7.25
CA ILE A 52 8.78 5.24 -6.09
C ILE A 52 9.90 4.50 -5.34
N PRO A 53 10.09 4.73 -4.03
CA PRO A 53 11.13 4.04 -3.26
C PRO A 53 11.00 2.52 -3.40
N ALA A 54 12.13 1.82 -3.57
CA ALA A 54 12.13 0.37 -3.75
C ALA A 54 11.44 -0.35 -2.57
N GLU A 55 11.52 0.21 -1.37
CA GLU A 55 10.85 -0.27 -0.17
C GLU A 55 9.31 -0.15 -0.24
N VAL A 56 8.80 0.85 -0.95
CA VAL A 56 7.35 1.01 -1.16
C VAL A 56 6.87 0.01 -2.21
N LEU A 57 7.63 -0.20 -3.28
CA LEU A 57 7.32 -1.21 -4.29
C LEU A 57 7.32 -2.63 -3.69
N SER A 58 8.31 -2.97 -2.86
CA SER A 58 8.37 -4.28 -2.21
C SER A 58 7.20 -4.52 -1.25
N LYS A 59 6.74 -3.48 -0.54
CA LYS A 59 5.54 -3.57 0.32
C LYS A 59 4.29 -3.80 -0.50
N ILE A 60 4.11 -3.06 -1.60
CA ILE A 60 2.97 -3.23 -2.50
C ILE A 60 2.95 -4.65 -3.10
N ASP A 61 4.11 -5.18 -3.49
CA ASP A 61 4.18 -6.53 -4.06
C ASP A 61 3.90 -7.61 -3.02
N GLN A 62 4.34 -7.41 -1.76
CA GLN A 62 3.99 -8.30 -0.65
C GLN A 62 2.49 -8.27 -0.34
N GLU A 63 1.88 -7.08 -0.27
CA GLU A 63 0.44 -6.92 -0.07
C GLU A 63 -0.37 -7.54 -1.22
N LYS A 64 0.07 -7.38 -2.47
CA LYS A 64 -0.55 -8.04 -3.63
C LYS A 64 -0.45 -9.56 -3.55
N ALA A 65 0.69 -10.10 -3.13
CA ALA A 65 0.87 -11.53 -2.99
C ALA A 65 -0.06 -12.10 -1.90
N GLN A 66 -0.17 -11.40 -0.77
CA GLN A 66 -1.10 -11.75 0.31
C GLN A 66 -2.55 -11.69 -0.15
N ALA A 67 -2.97 -10.60 -0.79
CA ALA A 67 -4.33 -10.45 -1.31
C ALA A 67 -4.69 -11.52 -2.35
N ARG A 68 -3.72 -11.94 -3.19
CA ARG A 68 -3.91 -13.04 -4.15
C ARG A 68 -4.11 -14.37 -3.43
N GLN A 69 -3.34 -14.63 -2.38
CA GLN A 69 -3.47 -15.85 -1.59
C GLN A 69 -4.82 -15.88 -0.85
N GLU A 70 -5.19 -14.79 -0.17
CA GLU A 70 -6.49 -14.67 0.51
C GLU A 70 -7.66 -14.84 -0.46
N PHE A 71 -7.54 -14.30 -1.67
CA PHE A 71 -8.55 -14.48 -2.70
C PHE A 71 -8.61 -15.93 -3.19
N ALA A 72 -7.46 -16.56 -3.44
CA ALA A 72 -7.39 -17.97 -3.84
C ALA A 72 -8.00 -18.89 -2.78
N ASP A 73 -7.78 -18.59 -1.49
CA ASP A 73 -8.38 -19.32 -0.38
C ASP A 73 -9.88 -19.05 -0.30
N PHE A 74 -10.32 -17.79 -0.45
CA PHE A 74 -11.73 -17.42 -0.44
C PHE A 74 -12.53 -18.17 -1.51
N ILE A 75 -12.03 -18.24 -2.74
CA ILE A 75 -12.71 -18.90 -3.87
C ILE A 75 -13.00 -20.38 -3.59
N GLN A 76 -12.17 -21.05 -2.78
CA GLN A 76 -12.38 -22.45 -2.43
C GLN A 76 -13.49 -22.65 -1.39
N THR A 77 -13.83 -21.61 -0.62
CA THR A 77 -14.88 -21.66 0.40
C THR A 77 -16.29 -21.75 -0.20
N PRO A 78 -17.32 -22.20 0.56
CA PRO A 78 -18.71 -22.14 0.10
C PRO A 78 -19.15 -20.73 -0.30
N ALA A 79 -18.68 -19.70 0.41
CA ALA A 79 -18.92 -18.30 0.08
C ALA A 79 -18.25 -17.89 -1.23
N GLY A 80 -17.03 -18.37 -1.49
CA GLY A 80 -16.32 -18.14 -2.75
C GLY A 80 -17.01 -18.77 -3.95
N LYS A 81 -17.50 -20.00 -3.79
CA LYS A 81 -18.31 -20.67 -4.83
C LYS A 81 -19.61 -19.92 -5.12
N LEU A 82 -20.26 -19.38 -4.09
CA LEU A 82 -21.44 -18.54 -4.25
C LEU A 82 -21.10 -17.22 -4.98
N TRP A 83 -19.98 -16.60 -4.63
CA TRP A 83 -19.48 -15.39 -5.29
C TRP A 83 -19.16 -15.63 -6.77
N GLN A 84 -18.60 -16.78 -7.13
CA GLN A 84 -18.38 -17.15 -8.54
C GLN A 84 -19.68 -17.26 -9.34
N ARG A 85 -20.79 -17.68 -8.70
CA ARG A 85 -22.12 -17.73 -9.33
C ARG A 85 -22.74 -16.33 -9.43
N TYR A 86 -22.54 -15.49 -8.42
CA TYR A 86 -23.10 -14.14 -8.32
C TYR A 86 -22.00 -13.09 -8.13
N PRO A 87 -21.21 -12.76 -9.18
CA PRO A 87 -20.03 -11.91 -9.06
C PRO A 87 -20.34 -10.46 -8.69
N TYR A 88 -21.60 -10.04 -8.81
CA TYR A 88 -22.09 -8.73 -8.41
C TYR A 88 -22.45 -8.64 -6.91
N TRP A 89 -22.35 -9.74 -6.17
CA TRP A 89 -22.48 -9.74 -4.71
C TRP A 89 -21.13 -9.45 -4.06
N SER A 90 -21.17 -8.76 -2.90
CA SER A 90 -19.94 -8.54 -2.15
C SER A 90 -19.47 -9.83 -1.48
N PRO A 91 -18.15 -10.07 -1.37
CA PRO A 91 -17.61 -11.23 -0.66
C PRO A 91 -18.15 -11.38 0.76
N GLU A 92 -18.35 -10.27 1.47
CA GLU A 92 -18.94 -10.25 2.81
C GLU A 92 -20.39 -10.76 2.80
N MET A 93 -21.19 -10.33 1.81
CA MET A 93 -22.56 -10.82 1.68
C MET A 93 -22.59 -12.31 1.39
N CYS A 94 -21.72 -12.80 0.50
CA CYS A 94 -21.58 -14.22 0.21
C CYS A 94 -21.19 -15.03 1.46
N ARG A 95 -20.34 -14.48 2.35
CA ARG A 95 -19.98 -15.11 3.63
C ARG A 95 -21.19 -15.23 4.56
N LYS A 96 -21.98 -14.16 4.70
CA LYS A 96 -23.21 -14.16 5.53
C LYS A 96 -24.24 -15.16 5.00
N ILE A 97 -24.47 -15.18 3.69
CA ILE A 97 -25.40 -16.12 3.04
C ILE A 97 -24.91 -17.57 3.21
N ALA A 98 -23.62 -17.82 3.01
CA ALA A 98 -23.04 -19.16 3.21
C ALA A 98 -23.15 -19.63 4.68
N ALA A 99 -23.10 -18.71 5.64
CA ALA A 99 -23.34 -18.97 7.05
C ALA A 99 -24.84 -19.13 7.41
N GLY A 100 -25.76 -18.92 6.47
CA GLY A 100 -27.21 -18.99 6.70
C GLY A 100 -27.75 -17.79 7.49
N GLU A 101 -27.00 -16.69 7.53
CA GLU A 101 -27.40 -15.45 8.17
C GLU A 101 -28.22 -14.59 7.22
N ILE A 102 -29.33 -14.05 7.72
CA ILE A 102 -30.21 -13.15 6.99
C ILE A 102 -30.08 -11.76 7.61
N VAL A 103 -29.81 -10.74 6.79
CA VAL A 103 -29.65 -9.36 7.25
C VAL A 103 -30.56 -8.41 6.48
N PRO A 104 -31.07 -7.34 7.13
CA PRO A 104 -31.80 -6.28 6.43
C PRO A 104 -30.97 -5.70 5.28
N GLY A 105 -31.64 -5.34 4.19
CA GLY A 105 -31.05 -4.88 2.94
C GLY A 105 -30.69 -5.99 1.95
N MET A 106 -30.78 -7.27 2.33
CA MET A 106 -30.63 -8.39 1.39
C MET A 106 -31.69 -8.34 0.29
N SER A 107 -31.31 -8.72 -0.93
CA SER A 107 -32.27 -8.92 -2.01
C SER A 107 -33.12 -10.18 -1.78
N LYS A 108 -34.26 -10.30 -2.45
CA LYS A 108 -35.07 -11.54 -2.42
C LYS A 108 -34.27 -12.78 -2.83
N GLU A 109 -33.39 -12.64 -3.83
CA GLU A 109 -32.51 -13.72 -4.29
C GLU A 109 -31.47 -14.09 -3.23
N GLN A 110 -30.85 -13.10 -2.59
CA GLN A 110 -29.88 -13.30 -1.51
C GLN A 110 -30.52 -13.99 -0.31
N ALA A 111 -31.69 -13.53 0.12
CA ALA A 111 -32.44 -14.12 1.21
C ALA A 111 -32.85 -15.56 0.88
N ARG A 112 -33.22 -15.84 -0.38
CA ARG A 112 -33.57 -17.20 -0.84
C ARG A 112 -32.40 -18.17 -0.78
N GLU A 113 -31.19 -17.73 -1.11
CA GLU A 113 -29.98 -18.55 -0.99
C GLU A 113 -29.53 -18.73 0.48
N ALA A 114 -29.86 -17.78 1.36
CA ALA A 114 -29.51 -17.84 2.78
C ALA A 114 -30.43 -18.78 3.58
N VAL A 115 -31.68 -18.96 3.15
CA VAL A 115 -32.66 -19.84 3.83
C VAL A 115 -32.56 -21.28 3.35
N SER A 116 -32.97 -22.24 4.20
CA SER A 116 -33.12 -23.64 3.77
C SER A 116 -34.32 -23.79 2.86
N ARG A 117 -35.44 -23.17 3.25
CA ARG A 117 -36.73 -23.36 2.60
C ARG A 117 -37.62 -22.14 2.80
N VAL A 118 -38.32 -21.76 1.74
CA VAL A 118 -39.46 -20.85 1.81
C VAL A 118 -40.73 -21.70 1.98
N VAL A 119 -41.44 -21.51 3.08
CA VAL A 119 -42.64 -22.28 3.45
C VAL A 119 -43.88 -21.64 2.85
N GLU A 120 -43.99 -20.32 2.96
CA GLU A 120 -45.16 -19.56 2.51
C GLU A 120 -44.72 -18.18 2.03
N VAL A 121 -45.37 -17.70 0.98
CA VAL A 121 -45.18 -16.35 0.43
C VAL A 121 -46.56 -15.68 0.41
N LYS A 122 -46.71 -14.61 1.18
CA LYS A 122 -47.89 -13.75 1.16
C LYS A 122 -47.52 -12.43 0.49
N THR A 123 -48.16 -12.15 -0.63
CA THR A 123 -48.03 -10.87 -1.31
C THR A 123 -49.26 -10.03 -0.98
N GLU A 124 -49.06 -8.91 -0.30
CA GLU A 124 -50.16 -8.01 -0.02
C GLU A 124 -50.54 -7.27 -1.32
N LYS A 125 -51.81 -7.37 -1.73
CA LYS A 125 -52.31 -6.67 -2.92
C LYS A 125 -52.76 -5.27 -2.49
N GLY A 126 -51.85 -4.30 -2.55
CA GLY A 126 -52.11 -2.92 -2.16
C GLY A 126 -51.12 -1.93 -2.78
N LYS A 127 -51.27 -0.65 -2.41
CA LYS A 127 -50.39 0.45 -2.84
C LYS A 127 -48.96 0.27 -2.32
N ASP A 128 -48.83 -0.43 -1.19
CA ASP A 128 -47.57 -0.91 -0.62
C ASP A 128 -47.42 -2.40 -0.99
N ARG A 129 -46.47 -2.70 -1.89
CA ARG A 129 -46.20 -4.07 -2.36
C ARG A 129 -45.29 -4.81 -1.36
N ALA A 130 -45.70 -4.83 -0.10
CA ALA A 130 -45.01 -5.60 0.92
C ALA A 130 -45.22 -7.10 0.64
N GLU A 131 -44.12 -7.85 0.62
CA GLU A 131 -44.15 -9.29 0.44
C GLU A 131 -43.58 -9.96 1.70
N GLU A 132 -44.37 -10.82 2.32
CA GLU A 132 -44.01 -11.52 3.54
C GLU A 132 -43.68 -12.98 3.24
N TRP A 133 -42.48 -13.42 3.60
CA TRP A 133 -42.02 -14.80 3.41
C TRP A 133 -41.88 -15.47 4.76
N VAL A 134 -42.61 -16.57 4.96
CA VAL A 134 -42.35 -17.49 6.06
C VAL A 134 -41.27 -18.46 5.61
N VAL A 135 -40.10 -18.41 6.24
CA VAL A 135 -38.93 -19.19 5.86
C VAL A 135 -38.42 -20.03 7.02
N GLU A 136 -37.70 -21.09 6.70
CA GLU A 136 -36.90 -21.87 7.65
C GLU A 136 -35.42 -21.63 7.36
N SER A 137 -34.69 -21.09 8.34
CA SER A 137 -33.23 -20.96 8.27
C SER A 137 -32.55 -22.17 8.88
N ARG A 138 -31.37 -22.51 8.35
CA ARG A 138 -30.51 -23.59 8.86
C ARG A 138 -30.16 -23.41 10.33
N ASN A 139 -29.99 -22.17 10.78
CA ASN A 139 -29.45 -21.85 12.11
C ASN A 139 -30.45 -21.13 13.02
N GLN A 140 -31.48 -20.49 12.46
CA GLN A 140 -32.34 -19.56 13.20
C GLN A 140 -33.80 -20.02 13.32
N GLY A 141 -34.13 -21.25 12.87
CA GLY A 141 -35.48 -21.77 12.94
C GLY A 141 -36.43 -21.08 11.95
N ARG A 142 -37.72 -21.03 12.31
CA ARG A 142 -38.75 -20.44 11.46
C ARG A 142 -38.77 -18.93 11.64
N MET A 143 -38.76 -18.18 10.55
CA MET A 143 -38.75 -16.72 10.56
C MET A 143 -39.76 -16.17 9.56
N LEU A 144 -40.22 -14.94 9.80
CA LEU A 144 -41.00 -14.15 8.86
C LEU A 144 -40.10 -13.02 8.35
N LEU A 145 -39.92 -12.96 7.03
CA LEU A 145 -39.16 -11.94 6.34
C LEU A 145 -40.13 -11.00 5.64
N LYS A 146 -40.04 -9.69 5.87
CA LYS A 146 -40.86 -8.70 5.15
C LYS A 146 -39.99 -7.94 4.15
N PHE A 147 -40.37 -8.01 2.88
CA PHE A 147 -39.71 -7.33 1.79
C PHE A 147 -40.52 -6.13 1.34
N ASP A 148 -39.84 -5.02 1.13
CA ASP A 148 -40.34 -3.87 0.38
C ASP A 148 -39.65 -3.84 -0.98
N GLY A 149 -40.43 -4.04 -2.05
CA GLY A 149 -39.88 -4.18 -3.39
C GLY A 149 -38.95 -5.39 -3.50
N ASN A 150 -37.63 -5.17 -3.61
CA ASN A 150 -36.62 -6.24 -3.65
C ASN A 150 -35.77 -6.29 -2.37
N ALA A 151 -35.94 -5.36 -1.43
CA ALA A 151 -35.09 -5.26 -0.25
C ALA A 151 -35.78 -5.86 0.98
N LEU A 152 -35.03 -6.64 1.75
CA LEU A 152 -35.49 -7.13 3.05
C LEU A 152 -35.47 -5.99 4.07
N VAL A 153 -36.62 -5.68 4.66
CA VAL A 153 -36.75 -4.55 5.61
C VAL A 153 -36.83 -5.06 7.04
N GLU A 154 -37.58 -6.14 7.28
CA GLU A 154 -37.86 -6.64 8.62
C GLU A 154 -37.69 -8.16 8.71
N ILE A 155 -37.21 -8.62 9.87
CA ILE A 155 -36.98 -10.04 10.18
C ILE A 155 -37.59 -10.32 11.55
N GLU A 156 -38.66 -11.12 11.59
CA GLU A 156 -39.28 -11.58 12.83
C GLU A 156 -38.97 -13.07 13.05
N LYS A 157 -38.47 -13.42 14.23
CA LYS A 157 -38.21 -14.82 14.62
C LYS A 157 -39.44 -15.41 15.29
N LYS A 158 -39.86 -16.61 14.87
CA LYS A 158 -41.03 -17.32 15.42
C LYS A 158 -40.61 -18.49 16.31
#